data_AF-Q4JM89-F1
#
_entry.id   AF-Q4JM89-F1
#
_cell.length_a   1.000
_cell.length_b   1.000
_cell.length_c   1.000
_cell.angle_alpha   90.00
_cell.angle_beta   90.00
_cell.angle_gamma   90.00
#
_symmetry.space_group_name_H-M   'P 1'
#
loop_
_entity.id
_entity.type
_entity.pdbx_description
1 polymer ?
#
loop_
_entity_poly.entity_id
_entity_poly.type
_entity_poly.pdbx_seq_one_letter_code
_entity_poly.pdbx_strand_id
1 'polypeptide(L)' 'VDGELFMHYNSTARRFVPRTEWMAAKADQQYWDGQTQIGQGHEQADRETWHIMQRRYNQ' A
#
# COMPACT_ATOMS: atom_id res chain seq x y z
N VAL A 1 11.82 7.88 4.32
CA VAL A 1 13.14 7.72 4.97
C VAL A 1 13.57 9.10 5.41
N ASP A 2 14.14 9.26 6.61
CA ASP A 2 14.58 10.57 7.12
C ASP A 2 13.48 11.67 7.11
N GLY A 3 12.23 11.27 7.34
CA GLY A 3 11.06 12.17 7.29
C GLY A 3 10.50 12.42 5.89
N GLU A 4 11.15 11.95 4.83
CA GLU A 4 10.69 12.12 3.45
C GLU A 4 9.83 10.95 2.95
N LEU A 5 8.75 11.27 2.25
CA LEU A 5 7.90 10.29 1.56
C LEU A 5 8.61 9.81 0.29
N PHE A 6 8.95 8.52 0.25
CA PHE A 6 9.73 7.93 -0.85
C PHE A 6 8.95 6.92 -1.70
N MET A 7 7.82 6.42 -1.20
CA MET A 7 6.89 5.55 -1.94
C MET A 7 5.46 5.78 -1.49
N HIS A 8 4.49 5.45 -2.34
CA HIS A 8 3.08 5.62 -2.03
C HIS A 8 2.23 4.52 -2.64
N TYR A 9 1.25 4.03 -1.88
CA TYR A 9 0.20 3.13 -2.34
C TYR A 9 -1.12 3.91 -2.40
N ASN A 10 -1.92 3.66 -3.43
CA ASN A 10 -3.31 4.11 -3.47
C ASN A 10 -4.23 2.98 -3.92
N SER A 11 -5.43 2.91 -3.34
CA SER A 11 -6.42 1.86 -3.61
C SER A 11 -7.12 1.99 -4.96
N THR A 12 -6.98 3.13 -5.66
CA THR A 12 -7.51 3.31 -7.02
C THR A 12 -6.66 2.56 -8.06
N ALA A 13 -5.35 2.77 -8.03
CA ALA A 13 -4.38 2.13 -8.91
C ALA A 13 -3.89 0.78 -8.35
N ARG A 14 -4.17 0.50 -7.07
CA ARG A 14 -3.83 -0.73 -6.34
C ARG A 14 -2.37 -1.14 -6.49
N ARG A 15 -1.46 -0.17 -6.50
CA ARG A 15 -0.02 -0.39 -6.69
C ARG A 15 0.83 0.60 -5.90
N PHE A 16 2.03 0.18 -5.52
CA PHE A 16 3.04 1.10 -5.02
C PHE A 16 3.72 1.83 -6.18
N VAL A 17 4.00 3.12 -5.97
CA VAL A 17 4.78 3.96 -6.89
C VAL A 17 5.90 4.67 -6.12
N PRO A 18 7.09 4.84 -6.72
CA PRO A 18 8.13 5.69 -6.15
C PRO A 18 7.66 7.14 -6.11
N ARG A 19 8.10 7.88 -5.09
CA ARG A 19 7.89 9.33 -4.95
C ARG A 19 9.18 10.13 -5.06
N THR A 20 10.31 9.44 -5.20
CA THR A 20 11.64 10.02 -5.32
C THR A 20 12.38 9.35 -6.48
N GLU A 21 13.25 10.12 -7.14
CA GLU A 21 14.04 9.64 -8.29
C GLU A 21 14.99 8.51 -7.89
N TRP A 22 15.60 8.61 -6.71
CA TRP A 22 16.52 7.60 -6.22
C TRP A 22 15.84 6.24 -5.99
N MET A 23 14.58 6.21 -5.54
CA MET A 23 13.84 4.96 -5.45
C MET A 23 13.50 4.38 -6.81
N ALA A 24 13.07 5.23 -7.74
CA ALA A 24 12.74 4.81 -9.09
C ALA A 24 13.96 4.21 -9.82
N ALA A 25 15.15 4.73 -9.56
CA ALA A 25 16.38 4.27 -10.20
C ALA A 25 17.03 3.03 -9.53
N LYS A 26 16.73 2.75 -8.26
CA LYS A 26 17.43 1.71 -7.47
C LYS A 26 16.64 0.43 -7.29
N ALA A 27 15.31 0.50 -7.27
CA ALA A 27 14.46 -0.67 -7.06
C ALA A 27 14.02 -1.26 -8.40
N ASP A 28 14.11 -2.59 -8.51
CA ASP A 28 13.67 -3.32 -9.70
C ASP A 28 12.15 -3.56 -9.69
N GLN A 29 11.64 -4.09 -10.82
CA GLN A 29 10.22 -4.39 -10.96
C GLN A 29 9.76 -5.45 -9.94
N GLN A 30 10.60 -6.44 -9.63
CA GLN A 30 10.27 -7.50 -8.68
C GLN A 30 10.02 -6.95 -7.27
N TYR A 31 10.82 -5.98 -6.82
CA TYR A 31 10.58 -5.25 -5.59
C TYR A 31 9.21 -4.58 -5.59
N TRP A 32 8.88 -3.83 -6.64
CA TRP A 32 7.60 -3.11 -6.73
C TRP A 32 6.39 -4.05 -6.81
N ASP A 33 6.52 -5.17 -7.51
CA ASP A 33 5.49 -6.20 -7.59
C ASP A 33 5.24 -6.84 -6.22
N GLY A 34 6.31 -7.18 -5.51
CA GLY A 34 6.21 -7.73 -4.15
C GLY A 34 5.59 -6.75 -3.16
N GLN A 35 6.03 -5.48 -3.17
CA GLN A 35 5.42 -4.44 -2.33
C GLN A 35 3.95 -4.24 -2.68
N THR A 36 3.60 -4.27 -3.97
CA THR A 36 2.22 -4.15 -4.44
C THR A 36 1.35 -5.29 -3.93
N GLN A 37 1.85 -6.53 -3.99
CA GLN A 37 1.14 -7.69 -3.46
C GLN A 37 0.87 -7.57 -1.95
N ILE A 38 1.88 -7.14 -1.18
CA ILE A 38 1.73 -6.89 0.26
C ILE A 38 0.68 -5.80 0.52
N GLY A 39 0.76 -4.68 -0.20
CA GLY A 39 -0.19 -3.57 -0.08
C GLY A 39 -1.62 -3.98 -0.38
N GLN A 40 -1.84 -4.80 -1.42
CA GLN A 40 -3.15 -5.34 -1.75
C GLN A 40 -3.69 -6.27 -0.67
N GLY A 41 -2.81 -7.08 -0.03
CA GLY A 41 -3.18 -7.92 1.09
C GLY A 41 -3.62 -7.12 2.32
N HIS A 42 -2.89 -6.04 2.64
CA HIS A 42 -3.28 -5.13 3.73
C HIS A 42 -4.60 -4.41 3.42
N GLU A 43 -4.80 -3.94 2.18
CA GLU A 43 -6.06 -3.30 1.77
C GLU A 43 -7.27 -4.22 1.98
N GLN A 44 -7.13 -5.51 1.65
CA GLN A 44 -8.18 -6.50 1.88
C GLN A 44 -8.45 -6.70 3.38
N ALA A 45 -7.40 -6.90 4.18
CA ALA A 45 -7.52 -7.12 5.62
C ALA A 45 -8.17 -5.92 6.34
N ASP A 46 -7.81 -4.71 5.96
CA ASP A 46 -8.39 -3.47 6.49
C ASP A 46 -9.88 -3.38 6.14
N ARG A 47 -10.25 -3.70 4.90
CA ARG A 47 -11.65 -3.72 4.46
C ARG A 47 -12.49 -4.74 5.24
N GLU A 48 -11.97 -5.95 5.43
CA GLU A 48 -12.64 -7.00 6.22
C GLU A 48 -12.80 -6.57 7.68
N THR A 49 -11.75 -5.98 8.26
CA THR A 49 -11.76 -5.45 9.62
C THR A 49 -12.80 -4.34 9.77
N TRP A 50 -12.89 -3.42 8.81
CA TRP A 50 -13.93 -2.38 8.77
C TRP A 50 -15.33 -2.96 8.76
N HIS A 51 -15.61 -3.95 7.91
CA HIS A 51 -16.92 -4.61 7.87
C HIS A 51 -17.26 -5.36 9.16
N ILE A 52 -16.26 -5.89 9.89
CA ILE A 52 -16.46 -6.49 11.21
C ILE A 52 -16.76 -5.40 12.24
N MET A 53 -16.03 -4.30 12.24
CA MET A 53 -16.22 -3.19 13.18
C MET A 53 -17.58 -2.52 13.01
N GLN A 54 -18.01 -2.23 11.78
CA GLN A 54 -19.35 -1.70 11.48
C GLN A 54 -20.45 -2.58 12.09
N ARG A 55 -20.38 -3.90 11.87
CA ARG A 55 -21.33 -4.85 12.45
C ARG A 55 -21.29 -4.93 13.98
N ARG A 56 -20.11 -4.82 14.59
CA ARG A 56 -19.96 -4.90 16.06
C ARG A 56 -20.45 -3.64 16.77
N TYR A 57 -20.22 -2.48 16.17
CA TYR A 57 -20.56 -1.19 16.77
C TYR A 57 -21.89 -0.62 16.27
N ASN A 58 -22.67 -1.41 15.51
CA ASN A 58 -23.94 -1.00 14.92
C ASN A 58 -23.86 0.35 14.18
N GLN A 59 -22.77 0.54 13.43
CA GLN A 59 -22.57 1.68 12.54
C GLN A 59 -22.84 1.29 11.09
#